data_AF-L8PCC6-F1
#
_entry.id   AF-L8PCC6-F1
#
_cell.length_a   1.000
_cell.length_b   1.000
_cell.length_c   1.000
_cell.angle_alpha   90.00
_cell.angle_beta   90.00
_cell.angle_gamma   90.00
#
_symmetry.space_group_name_H-M   'P 1'
#
loop_
_entity.id
_entity.type
_entity.pdbx_description
1 polymer ?
#
loop_
_entity_poly.entity_id
_entity_poly.type
_entity_poly.pdbx_seq_one_letter_code
_entity_poly.pdbx_strand_id
1 'polypeptide(L)' 'MNFPTPFPSGSEVIVQTTVQTFNGPQTPGVRLHDVNETGFLIRMNEVYSSGTGTADGLHAEEIIGWTAYTV' A
#
# COMPACT_ATOMS: atom_id res chain seq x y z
N MET A 1 -3.68 -0.96 -8.71
CA MET A 1 -5.02 -0.51 -8.26
C MET A 1 -5.48 0.58 -9.21
N ASN A 2 -6.67 0.43 -9.78
CA ASN A 2 -7.24 1.46 -10.66
C ASN A 2 -8.21 2.31 -9.86
N PHE A 3 -8.21 3.62 -10.09
CA PHE A 3 -9.25 4.47 -9.52
C PHE A 3 -10.59 4.16 -10.19
N PRO A 4 -11.71 4.19 -9.45
CA PRO A 4 -13.04 4.00 -10.04
C PRO A 4 -13.37 5.04 -11.12
N THR A 5 -12.81 6.24 -10.98
CA THR A 5 -12.86 7.32 -11.98
C THR A 5 -11.47 7.92 -12.08
N PRO A 6 -10.88 8.01 -13.28
CA PRO A 6 -9.60 8.67 -13.46
C PRO A 6 -9.64 10.15 -13.06
N PHE A 7 -8.52 10.65 -12.56
CA PHE A 7 -8.32 12.08 -12.37
C PHE A 7 -8.17 12.79 -13.73
N PRO A 8 -8.46 14.10 -13.82
CA PRO A 8 -8.23 14.88 -15.03
C PRO A 8 -6.78 14.80 -15.50
N SER A 9 -6.56 14.90 -16.82
CA SER A 9 -5.21 14.94 -17.37
C SER A 9 -4.42 16.14 -16.85
N GLY A 10 -3.18 15.92 -16.44
CA GLY A 10 -2.30 16.90 -15.82
C GLY A 10 -2.43 17.00 -14.29
N SER A 11 -3.24 16.15 -13.64
CA SER A 11 -3.42 16.21 -12.19
C SER A 11 -2.20 15.68 -11.43
N GLU A 12 -1.78 16.38 -10.38
CA GLU A 12 -0.83 15.85 -9.40
C GLU A 12 -1.59 15.00 -8.37
N VAL A 13 -1.66 13.70 -8.62
CA VAL A 13 -2.38 12.76 -7.76
C VAL A 13 -1.53 12.35 -6.56
N ILE A 14 -2.11 12.49 -5.37
CA ILE A 14 -1.54 12.05 -4.10
C ILE A 14 -2.37 10.88 -3.59
N VAL A 15 -1.69 9.80 -3.18
CA VAL A 15 -2.32 8.63 -2.57
C VAL A 15 -1.74 8.41 -1.18
N GLN A 16 -2.61 8.32 -0.18
CA GLN A 16 -2.26 7.87 1.16
C GLN A 16 -2.75 6.43 1.34
N THR A 17 -1.88 5.56 1.86
CA THR A 17 -2.21 4.15 2.16
C THR A 17 -2.01 3.85 3.64
N THR A 18 -2.84 2.96 4.18
CA THR A 18 -2.78 2.53 5.58
C THR A 18 -3.11 1.05 5.66
N VAL A 19 -2.25 0.25 6.31
CA VAL A 19 -2.64 -1.11 6.71
C VAL A 19 -3.59 -0.98 7.89
N GLN A 20 -4.82 -1.48 7.75
CA GLN A 20 -5.93 -1.31 8.70
C GLN A 20 -6.05 -2.46 9.70
N THR A 21 -5.31 -3.55 9.47
CA THR A 21 -5.26 -4.72 10.35
C THR A 21 -3.80 -5.05 10.68
N PHE A 22 -3.63 -5.88 11.71
CA PHE A 22 -2.35 -6.48 12.10
C PHE A 22 -2.66 -7.91 12.53
N ASN A 23 -2.80 -8.79 11.54
CA ASN A 23 -3.14 -10.19 11.69
C ASN A 23 -1.86 -11.02 11.76
N GLY A 24 -1.73 -11.82 12.83
CA GLY A 24 -0.56 -12.70 12.99
C GLY A 24 0.70 -11.99 13.51
N PRO A 25 1.83 -12.70 13.54
CA PRO A 25 3.06 -12.23 14.19
C PRO A 25 3.97 -11.38 13.29
N GLN A 26 3.75 -11.37 11.97
CA GLN A 26 4.60 -10.66 11.03
C GLN A 26 4.24 -9.19 10.98
N THR A 27 5.23 -8.29 10.97
CA THR A 27 4.97 -6.85 10.92
C THR A 27 4.56 -6.43 9.51
N PRO A 28 3.37 -5.82 9.33
CA PRO A 28 2.89 -5.40 8.04
C PRO A 28 3.58 -4.12 7.56
N GLY A 29 3.88 -4.05 6.26
CA GLY A 29 4.42 -2.85 5.61
C GLY A 29 3.80 -2.67 4.24
N VAL A 30 3.39 -1.45 3.89
CA VAL A 30 2.85 -1.12 2.58
C VAL A 30 3.85 -0.28 1.79
N ARG A 31 4.05 -0.62 0.52
CA ARG A 31 4.79 0.20 -0.43
C ARG A 31 3.84 0.72 -1.49
N LEU A 32 3.92 2.03 -1.75
CA LEU A 32 3.19 2.74 -2.79
C LEU A 32 4.15 3.08 -3.93
N HIS A 33 3.72 2.88 -5.17
CA HIS A 33 4.53 3.19 -6.36
C HIS A 33 3.64 3.58 -7.55
N ASP A 34 4.22 4.19 -8.58
CA ASP A 34 3.58 4.53 -9.87
C ASP A 34 2.20 5.17 -9.75
N VAL A 35 2.06 6.17 -8.87
CA VAL A 35 0.85 6.98 -8.79
C VAL A 35 0.74 7.82 -10.07
N ASN A 36 -0.40 7.71 -10.75
CA ASN A 36 -0.75 8.47 -11.93
C ASN A 36 -2.27 8.75 -11.96
N GLU A 37 -2.76 9.43 -12.99
CA GLU A 37 -4.17 9.85 -13.11
C GLU A 37 -5.18 8.70 -13.12
N THR A 38 -4.76 7.49 -13.47
CA THR A 38 -5.64 6.31 -13.59
C THR A 38 -5.56 5.34 -12.41
N GLY A 39 -4.51 5.45 -11.60
CA GLY A 39 -4.29 4.51 -10.51
C GLY A 39 -2.91 4.59 -9.90
N PHE A 40 -2.56 3.52 -9.19
CA PHE A 40 -1.31 3.37 -8.45
C PHE A 40 -1.00 1.90 -8.22
N LEU A 41 0.25 1.59 -7.89
CA LEU A 41 0.68 0.26 -7.47
C LEU A 41 0.85 0.22 -5.96
N ILE A 42 0.42 -0.88 -5.36
CA ILE A 42 0.76 -1.21 -3.97
C ILE A 42 1.35 -2.59 -3.88
N ARG A 43 2.23 -2.78 -2.91
CA ARG A 43 2.71 -4.09 -2.51
C ARG A 43 2.75 -4.20 -1.01
N MET A 44 2.25 -5.34 -0.52
CA MET A 44 2.42 -5.76 0.86
C MET A 44 3.84 -6.30 1.06
N ASN A 45 4.47 -5.87 2.13
CA ASN A 45 5.84 -6.18 2.45
C ASN A 45 5.93 -6.59 3.90
N GLU A 46 6.56 -7.73 4.14
CA GLU A 46 6.98 -8.07 5.48
C GLU A 46 8.18 -7.21 5.87
N VAL A 47 8.10 -6.57 7.04
CA VAL A 47 9.20 -5.77 7.58
C VAL A 47 10.18 -6.70 8.27
N TYR A 48 11.43 -6.73 7.79
CA TYR A 48 12.49 -7.45 8.46
C TYR A 48 12.88 -6.77 9.77
N SER A 49 12.97 -7.55 10.85
CA SER A 49 13.54 -7.12 12.12
C SER A 49 14.57 -8.14 12.59
N SER A 50 15.73 -7.65 13.04
CA SER A 50 16.81 -8.47 13.57
C SER A 50 16.43 -9.23 14.85
N GLY A 51 15.39 -8.79 15.56
CA GLY A 51 14.91 -9.41 16.80
C GLY A 51 13.79 -10.44 16.61
N THR A 52 13.06 -10.42 15.49
CA THR A 52 11.89 -11.29 15.25
C THR A 52 12.06 -12.25 14.08
N GLY A 53 13.15 -12.13 13.31
CA GLY A 53 13.41 -13.05 12.20
C GLY A 53 12.67 -12.65 10.92
N THR A 54 12.93 -13.44 9.90
CA THR A 54 13.00 -13.12 8.47
C THR A 54 11.73 -12.60 7.82
N ALA A 55 11.91 -11.67 6.85
CA ALA A 55 10.95 -11.48 5.78
C ALA A 55 11.00 -12.72 4.85
N ASP A 56 10.28 -13.79 5.22
CA ASP A 56 10.34 -15.09 4.57
C ASP A 56 9.32 -15.24 3.42
N GLY A 57 8.47 -14.22 3.26
CA GLY A 57 7.45 -14.16 2.21
C GLY A 57 6.11 -14.75 2.62
N LEU A 58 5.98 -15.27 3.85
CA LEU A 58 4.72 -15.69 4.43
C LEU A 58 4.17 -14.57 5.31
N HIS A 59 2.96 -14.11 4.99
CA HIS A 59 2.27 -13.09 5.75
C HIS A 59 0.79 -13.47 5.86
N ALA A 60 0.17 -13.16 7.00
CA ALA A 60 -1.27 -13.30 7.11
C ALA A 60 -1.97 -12.33 6.14
N GLU A 61 -3.24 -12.59 5.83
CA GLU A 61 -4.02 -11.65 5.04
C GLU A 61 -4.27 -10.35 5.84
N GLU A 62 -4.07 -9.21 5.19
CA GLU A 62 -4.27 -7.88 5.77
C GLU A 62 -5.20 -7.02 4.91
N ILE A 63 -5.91 -6.10 5.55
CA ILE A 63 -6.73 -5.09 4.89
C ILE A 63 -5.90 -3.82 4.73
N ILE A 64 -5.82 -3.29 3.51
CA ILE A 64 -5.15 -2.02 3.20
C ILE A 64 -6.20 -1.03 2.71
N GLY A 65 -6.38 0.04 3.47
CA GLY A 65 -7.19 1.19 3.07
C GLY A 65 -6.35 2.22 2.32
N TRP A 66 -7.00 2.98 1.45
CA TRP A 66 -6.35 4.08 0.72
C TRP A 66 -7.30 5.25 0.49
N THR A 67 -6.72 6.43 0.32
CA THR A 67 -7.44 7.65 -0.12
C THR A 67 -6.59 8.34 -1.18
N ALA A 68 -7.23 8.84 -2.23
CA ALA A 68 -6.57 9.54 -3.32
C ALA A 68 -7.21 10.90 -3.55
N TYR A 69 -6.41 11.92 -3.83
CA TYR A 69 -6.84 13.28 -4.10
C TYR A 69 -5.83 13.99 -5.02
N THR A 70 -6.22 15.15 -5.55
CA THR A 70 -5.34 16.06 -6.30
C THR A 70 -5.30 17.42 -5.62
N VAL A 71 -4.22 18.17 -5.84
CA VAL A 71 -4.07 19.58 -5.41
C VAL A 71 -4.47 20.54 -6.52
#